data_AF-A0A958Y3E0-F1
#
_entry.id   AF-A0A958Y3E0-F1
#
_cell.length_a   1.000
_cell.length_b   1.000
_cell.length_c   1.000
_cell.angle_alpha   90.00
_cell.angle_beta   90.00
_cell.angle_gamma   90.00
#
_symmetry.space_group_name_H-M   'P 1'
#
loop_
_entity.id
_entity.type
_entity.pdbx_description
1 polymer ?
#
loop_
_entity_poly.entity_id
_entity_poly.type
_entity_poly.pdbx_seq_one_letter_code
_entity_poly.pdbx_strand_id
1 'polypeptide(L)'
;SICTAYAFIGAVHVMHHISPFTVMLTYNLEPVYGILLAILLFPEKEVMSPHFYYGAFLIITAVLLNAYVKNKKRLTKRNLT
;
A
#
# COMPACT_ATOMS: atom_id res chain seq x y z
N SER A 1 -9.92 -21.06 -12.29
CA SER A 1 -10.25 -20.95 -10.85
C SER A 1 -9.10 -21.30 -9.90
N ILE A 2 -7.98 -21.88 -10.38
CA ILE A 2 -6.83 -22.24 -9.53
C ILE A 2 -6.06 -21.01 -9.03
N CYS A 3 -5.82 -20.02 -9.92
CA CYS A 3 -5.12 -18.77 -9.57
C CYS A 3 -5.82 -18.02 -8.42
N THR A 4 -7.13 -17.79 -8.56
CA THR A 4 -7.92 -17.07 -7.56
C THR A 4 -8.08 -17.83 -6.25
N ALA A 5 -8.32 -19.15 -6.31
CA ALA A 5 -8.44 -19.97 -5.11
C ALA A 5 -7.11 -20.05 -4.33
N TYR A 6 -5.98 -20.21 -5.02
CA TYR A 6 -4.66 -20.29 -4.37
C TYR A 6 -4.25 -18.95 -3.75
N ALA A 7 -4.43 -17.84 -4.47
CA ALA A 7 -4.16 -16.50 -3.95
C ALA A 7 -5.00 -16.20 -2.69
N PHE A 8 -6.26 -16.61 -2.69
CA PHE A 8 -7.15 -16.43 -1.54
C PHE A 8 -6.73 -17.29 -0.33
N ILE A 9 -6.41 -18.57 -0.54
CA ILE A 9 -5.91 -19.46 0.53
C ILE A 9 -4.61 -18.91 1.13
N GLY A 10 -3.68 -18.44 0.29
CA GLY A 10 -2.45 -17.80 0.74
C GLY A 10 -2.72 -16.53 1.57
N ALA A 11 -3.63 -15.66 1.12
CA ALA A 11 -4.00 -14.46 1.86
C ALA A 11 -4.61 -14.77 3.24
N VAL A 12 -5.46 -15.80 3.34
CA VAL A 12 -6.03 -16.27 4.61
C VAL A 12 -4.95 -16.85 5.52
N HIS A 13 -3.98 -17.58 4.97
CA HIS A 13 -2.86 -18.10 5.75
C HIS A 13 -1.97 -16.99 6.32
N VAL A 14 -1.73 -15.92 5.58
CA VAL A 14 -0.99 -14.74 6.06
C VAL A 14 -1.72 -14.03 7.20
N MET A 15 -3.06 -14.01 7.18
CA MET A 15 -3.87 -13.44 8.27
C MET A 15 -3.74 -14.21 9.60
N HIS A 16 -3.27 -15.46 9.58
CA HIS A 16 -2.95 -16.20 10.81
C HIS A 16 -1.63 -15.75 11.46
N HIS A 17 -0.71 -15.14 10.71
CA HIS A 17 0.60 -14.70 11.20
C HIS A 17 0.69 -13.18 11.39
N ILE A 18 -0.12 -12.42 10.66
CA ILE A 18 -0.15 -10.96 10.70
C ILE A 18 -1.59 -10.51 10.91
N SER A 19 -1.84 -9.51 11.75
CA SER A 19 -3.22 -9.09 12.04
C SER A 19 -3.97 -8.73 10.75
N PRO A 20 -5.27 -9.08 10.62
CA PRO A 20 -6.09 -8.75 9.45
C PRO A 20 -6.05 -7.26 9.09
N PHE A 21 -5.89 -6.39 10.10
CA PHE A 21 -5.71 -4.95 9.93
C PHE A 21 -4.42 -4.55 9.20
N THR A 22 -3.34 -5.31 9.38
CA THR A 22 -2.06 -5.09 8.69
C THR A 22 -2.15 -5.55 7.24
N VAL A 23 -2.82 -6.68 6.99
CA VAL A 23 -3.10 -7.18 5.64
C VAL A 23 -3.96 -6.18 4.87
N MET A 24 -5.06 -5.69 5.47
CA MET A 24 -5.94 -4.68 4.88
C MET A 24 -5.21 -3.34 4.59
N LEU A 25 -4.27 -2.95 5.46
CA LEU A 25 -3.42 -1.78 5.21
C LEU A 25 -2.50 -2.00 4.00
N THR A 26 -1.96 -3.20 3.85
CA THR A 26 -1.03 -3.54 2.76
C THR A 26 -1.76 -3.52 1.42
N TYR A 27 -3.01 -3.97 1.35
CA TYR A 27 -3.86 -3.81 0.16
C TYR A 27 -4.10 -2.33 -0.19
N ASN A 28 -4.32 -1.47 0.80
CA ASN A 28 -4.43 -0.02 0.54
C ASN A 28 -3.12 0.61 0.03
N LEU A 29 -1.97 -0.07 0.15
CA LEU A 29 -0.67 0.35 -0.42
C LEU A 29 -0.43 -0.19 -1.83
N GLU A 30 -1.27 -1.10 -2.32
CA GLU A 30 -1.21 -1.65 -3.68
C GLU A 30 -1.13 -0.55 -4.77
N PRO A 31 -1.93 0.55 -4.71
CA PRO A 31 -1.84 1.63 -5.67
C PRO A 31 -0.47 2.33 -5.67
N VAL A 32 0.14 2.48 -4.49
CA VAL A 32 1.45 3.15 -4.35
C VAL A 32 2.57 2.28 -4.92
N TYR A 33 2.54 0.97 -4.65
CA TYR A 33 3.51 0.05 -5.25
C TYR A 33 3.33 -0.05 -6.76
N GLY A 34 2.10 0.02 -7.26
CA GLY A 34 1.81 0.10 -8.69
C GLY A 34 2.44 1.31 -9.36
N ILE A 35 2.35 2.50 -8.73
CA ILE A 35 3.00 3.73 -9.23
C ILE A 35 4.53 3.61 -9.20
N LEU A 36 5.09 3.08 -8.12
CA LEU A 36 6.54 2.86 -8.00
C LEU A 36 7.06 1.90 -9.07
N LEU A 37 6.37 0.78 -9.31
CA LEU A 37 6.72 -0.17 -10.36
C LEU A 37 6.54 0.42 -11.76
N ALA A 38 5.50 1.22 -11.98
CA ALA A 38 5.28 1.89 -13.26
C ALA A 38 6.43 2.85 -13.62
N ILE A 39 6.92 3.63 -12.64
CA ILE A 39 8.09 4.52 -12.83
C ILE A 39 9.36 3.70 -13.09
N LEU A 40 9.54 2.58 -12.41
CA LEU A 40 10.73 1.73 -12.58
C LEU A 40 10.77 0.99 -13.93
N LEU A 41 9.63 0.51 -14.41
CA LEU A 41 9.53 -0.30 -15.63
C LEU A 41 9.26 0.52 -16.90
N PHE A 42 8.64 1.69 -16.79
CA PHE A 42 8.31 2.57 -17.93
C PHE A 42 8.81 4.01 -17.71
N PRO A 43 10.11 4.23 -17.45
CA PRO A 43 10.65 5.56 -17.17
C PRO A 43 10.57 6.52 -18.37
N GLU A 44 10.52 6.02 -19.60
CA GLU A 44 10.66 6.85 -20.81
C GLU A 44 9.39 6.98 -21.66
N LYS A 45 8.37 6.13 -21.47
CA LYS A 45 7.37 5.94 -22.54
C LYS A 45 6.15 6.85 -22.50
N GLU A 46 5.79 7.45 -21.37
CA GLU A 46 4.69 8.43 -21.36
C GLU A 46 4.97 9.52 -20.34
N VAL A 47 5.37 10.70 -20.82
CA VAL A 47 5.23 11.93 -20.04
C VAL A 47 3.73 12.05 -19.76
N MET A 48 3.31 11.65 -18.56
CA MET A 48 1.90 11.64 -18.22
C MET A 48 1.38 13.07 -18.17
N SER A 49 0.08 13.26 -18.40
CA SER A 49 -0.49 14.61 -18.38
C SER A 49 -0.18 15.29 -17.03
N PRO A 50 -0.01 16.62 -16.99
CA PRO A 50 0.22 17.35 -15.73
C PRO A 50 -0.80 17.01 -14.63
N HIS A 51 -2.05 16.70 -15.01
CA HIS A 51 -3.10 16.25 -14.10
C HIS A 51 -2.80 14.91 -13.41
N PHE A 52 -2.14 13.97 -14.11
CA PHE A 52 -1.73 12.71 -13.52
C PHE A 52 -0.71 12.91 -12.40
N TYR A 53 0.26 13.83 -12.57
CA TYR A 53 1.23 14.15 -11.53
C TYR A 53 0.57 14.74 -10.27
N TYR A 54 -0.43 15.60 -10.43
CA TYR A 54 -1.22 16.10 -9.28
C TYR A 54 -2.01 14.99 -8.58
N GLY A 55 -2.64 14.09 -9.35
CA GLY A 55 -3.34 12.93 -8.79
C GLY A 55 -2.40 11.99 -8.03
N ALA A 56 -1.24 11.67 -8.60
CA ALA A 56 -0.22 10.85 -7.97
C ALA A 56 0.31 11.51 -6.67
N PHE A 57 0.57 12.82 -6.70
CA PHE A 57 1.00 13.58 -5.53
C PHE A 57 -0.02 13.53 -4.39
N LEU A 58 -1.32 13.66 -4.70
CA LEU A 58 -2.40 13.61 -3.72
C LEU A 58 -2.50 12.22 -3.07
N ILE A 59 -2.48 11.14 -3.88
CA ILE A 59 -2.52 9.76 -3.39
C ILE A 59 -1.31 9.45 -2.50
N ILE A 60 -0.10 9.81 -2.94
CA ILE A 60 1.14 9.59 -2.18
C ILE A 60 1.08 10.34 -0.85
N THR A 61 0.66 11.60 -0.86
CA THR A 61 0.55 12.42 0.36
C THR A 61 -0.46 11.84 1.34
N ALA A 62 -1.63 11.41 0.87
CA ALA A 62 -2.66 10.79 1.71
C ALA A 62 -2.15 9.49 2.37
N VAL A 63 -1.42 8.66 1.62
CA VAL A 63 -0.83 7.42 2.14
C VAL A 63 0.27 7.70 3.16
N LEU A 64 1.17 8.67 2.89
CA LEU A 64 2.24 9.05 3.82
C LEU A 64 1.68 9.63 5.12
N LEU A 65 0.64 10.47 5.05
CA LEU A 65 -0.05 10.99 6.23
C LEU A 65 -0.69 9.86 7.05
N ASN A 66 -1.38 8.94 6.39
CA ASN A 66 -1.98 7.78 7.05
C ASN A 66 -0.92 6.88 7.72
N ALA A 67 0.20 6.64 7.03
CA ALA A 67 1.34 5.90 7.55
C ALA A 67 1.98 6.62 8.76
N TYR A 68 2.21 7.93 8.67
CA TYR A 68 2.80 8.74 9.74
C TYR A 68 1.93 8.75 10.99
N VAL A 69 0.62 9.01 10.85
CA VAL A 69 -0.34 9.01 11.96
C VAL A 69 -0.40 7.63 12.62
N LYS A 70 -0.43 6.56 11.82
CA LYS A 70 -0.47 5.18 12.32
C LYS A 70 0.84 4.78 13.01
N ASN A 71 1.99 5.22 12.51
CA ASN A 71 3.29 4.99 13.13
C ASN A 71 3.39 5.70 14.49
N LYS A 72 2.92 6.95 14.57
CA LYS A 72 2.86 7.71 15.84
C LYS A 72 1.95 7.03 16.88
N LYS A 73 0.77 6.55 16.47
CA LYS A 73 -0.12 5.77 17.35
C LYS A 73 0.49 4.45 17.80
N ARG A 74 1.30 3.79 16.95
CA ARG A 74 2.00 2.54 17.30
C ARG A 74 3.14 2.76 18.30
N LEU A 75 3.87 3.87 18.18
CA LEU A 75 4.92 4.28 19.12
C LEU A 75 4.34 4.66 20.49
N THR A 76 3.24 5.42 20.54
CA THR A 76 2.56 5.75 21.80
C THR A 76 1.98 4.52 22.51
N LYS A 77 1.44 3.54 21.77
CA LYS A 77 0.89 2.30 22.38
C LYS A 77 1.97 1.36 22.93
N ARG A 78 3.24 1.51 22.51
CA ARG A 78 4.39 0.72 22.97
C ARG A 78 5.02 1.24 24.27
N ASN A 79 4.76 2.50 24.63
CA ASN A 79 5.24 3.12 25.88
C ASN A 79 4.23 3.01 27.04
N LEU A 80 3.10 2.33 26.84
CA LEU A 80 2.05 2.12 27.85
C LEU A 80 1.87 0.63 28.25
N THR A 81 2.78 -0.24 27.83
CA THR A 81 2.98 -1.62 28.30
C THR A 81 4.42 -1.77 28.71
#